data_AF-A0A5F2HWY2-F1
#
_entry.id   AF-A0A5F2HWY2-F1
#
_cell.length_a   1.000
_cell.length_b   1.000
_cell.length_c   1.000
_cell.angle_alpha   90.00
_cell.angle_beta   90.00
_cell.angle_gamma   90.00
#
_symmetry.space_group_name_H-M   'P 1'
#
loop_
_entity.id
_entity.type
_entity.pdbx_description
1 polymer ?
#
loop_
_entity_poly.entity_id
_entity_poly.type
_entity_poly.pdbx_seq_one_letter_code
_entity_poly.pdbx_strand_id
1 'polypeptide(L)'
;ETRKGEMAALRELPFGRYYGGVDTTPLYIHLAAAYADRTGDMAFIDKLWGSLKAAAEWTEEASRATGFVTYQRAAESGLANQGWKDSFDSVFHADGRIPKGPIALVEVQGYVFAAFRGLAALARRRGEFADAEHWENRAEEMRLAVERDFWMDDLNFYALAIDGDGEPCKVRTSNAGHLLFVGLPQPERAKTVAEQLLSASFHSGWGLRTLADDAIFFNPMSYHNGSIWPHDTALCGVGLARYGERESVVRLMSGTFESAV
;
A
#
# COMPACT_ATOMS: atom_id res chain seq x y z
N GLU A 1 -3.94 -15.26 -6.05
CA GLU A 1 -5.21 -15.79 -5.52
C GLU A 1 -5.61 -17.12 -6.20
N THR A 2 -6.26 -18.01 -5.43
CA THR A 2 -6.89 -19.24 -5.93
C THR A 2 -8.35 -19.29 -5.45
N ARG A 3 -9.31 -19.15 -6.35
CA ARG A 3 -10.75 -19.30 -6.08
C ARG A 3 -11.27 -20.58 -6.74
N LYS A 4 -12.23 -21.23 -6.07
CA LYS A 4 -12.93 -22.44 -6.58
C LYS A 4 -14.36 -22.16 -7.04
N GLY A 5 -14.77 -20.89 -7.16
CA GLY A 5 -16.11 -20.51 -7.60
C GLY A 5 -16.37 -20.80 -9.08
N GLU A 6 -17.64 -20.84 -9.48
CA GLU A 6 -18.07 -21.22 -10.83
C GLU A 6 -17.40 -20.39 -11.93
N MET A 7 -17.30 -19.06 -11.77
CA MET A 7 -16.63 -18.18 -12.74
C MET A 7 -15.12 -18.48 -12.89
N ALA A 8 -14.46 -18.94 -11.82
CA ALA A 8 -13.06 -19.36 -11.88
C ALA A 8 -12.91 -20.75 -12.52
N ALA A 9 -13.88 -21.65 -12.30
CA ALA A 9 -13.92 -22.97 -12.94
C ALA A 9 -14.22 -22.89 -14.45
N LEU A 10 -15.08 -21.95 -14.85
CA LEU A 10 -15.41 -21.65 -16.25
C LEU A 10 -14.37 -20.78 -16.96
N ARG A 11 -13.32 -20.35 -16.25
CA ARG A 11 -12.24 -19.46 -16.76
C ARG A 11 -12.72 -18.09 -17.24
N GLU A 12 -13.89 -17.65 -16.78
CA GLU A 12 -14.38 -16.28 -17.00
C GLU A 12 -13.58 -15.26 -16.18
N LEU A 13 -13.04 -15.69 -15.03
CA LEU A 13 -12.13 -14.91 -14.21
C LEU A 13 -10.82 -15.68 -14.00
N PRO A 14 -9.64 -15.01 -13.99
CA PRO A 14 -8.33 -15.67 -13.97
C PRO A 14 -7.97 -16.31 -12.61
N PHE A 15 -8.90 -16.35 -11.66
CA PHE A 15 -8.67 -16.75 -10.26
C PHE A 15 -8.39 -18.25 -10.04
N GLY A 16 -8.26 -19.09 -11.07
CA GLY A 16 -7.77 -20.46 -10.92
C GLY A 16 -6.32 -20.49 -10.37
N ARG A 17 -5.45 -19.64 -10.93
CA ARG A 17 -4.09 -19.34 -10.44
C ARG A 17 -3.70 -17.93 -10.91
N TYR A 18 -4.08 -16.90 -10.16
CA TYR A 18 -3.75 -15.51 -10.51
C TYR A 18 -2.60 -14.98 -9.65
N TYR A 19 -1.57 -14.42 -10.29
CA TYR A 19 -0.37 -13.88 -9.63
C TYR A 19 -0.16 -12.38 -9.88
N GLY A 20 -1.19 -11.62 -10.27
CA GLY A 20 -1.10 -10.17 -10.49
C GLY A 20 -1.25 -9.39 -9.19
N GLY A 21 -0.23 -9.44 -8.33
CA GLY A 21 -0.19 -8.68 -7.07
C GLY A 21 1.13 -7.95 -6.93
N VAL A 22 1.15 -6.65 -7.25
CA VAL A 22 2.36 -5.81 -7.27
C VAL A 22 2.88 -5.47 -5.87
N ASP A 23 1.99 -5.52 -4.87
CA ASP A 23 2.26 -5.33 -3.45
C ASP A 23 2.82 -6.59 -2.76
N THR A 24 2.60 -7.78 -3.31
CA THR A 24 2.84 -9.05 -2.61
C THR A 24 4.32 -9.28 -2.27
N THR A 25 5.24 -8.99 -3.18
CA THR A 25 6.68 -9.15 -2.96
C THR A 25 7.22 -8.24 -1.84
N PRO A 26 6.99 -6.91 -1.85
CA PRO A 26 7.43 -6.07 -0.75
C PRO A 26 6.71 -6.38 0.57
N LEU A 27 5.41 -6.77 0.54
CA LEU A 27 4.70 -7.20 1.74
C LEU A 27 5.26 -8.49 2.35
N TYR A 28 5.71 -9.44 1.53
CA TYR A 28 6.38 -10.66 2.00
C TYR A 28 7.64 -10.33 2.81
N ILE A 29 8.47 -9.41 2.30
CA ILE A 29 9.67 -8.95 2.99
C ILE A 29 9.30 -8.24 4.30
N HIS A 30 8.34 -7.30 4.24
CA HIS A 30 7.90 -6.54 5.41
C HIS A 30 7.35 -7.46 6.52
N LEU A 31 6.56 -8.47 6.14
CA LEU A 31 6.03 -9.47 7.08
C LEU A 31 7.15 -10.28 7.74
N ALA A 32 8.17 -10.70 6.99
CA ALA A 32 9.30 -11.44 7.56
C ALA A 32 10.07 -10.60 8.59
N ALA A 33 10.28 -9.31 8.30
CA ALA A 33 10.90 -8.39 9.25
C ALA A 33 10.03 -8.17 10.49
N ALA A 34 8.73 -7.91 10.32
CA ALA A 34 7.79 -7.74 11.43
C ALA A 34 7.68 -9.00 12.31
N TYR A 35 7.73 -10.19 11.69
CA TYR A 35 7.80 -11.47 12.39
C TYR A 35 9.05 -11.54 13.27
N ALA A 36 10.23 -11.30 12.70
CA ALA A 36 11.49 -11.34 13.44
C ALA A 36 11.54 -10.33 14.59
N ASP A 37 11.01 -9.13 14.37
CA ASP A 37 10.89 -8.10 15.41
C ASP A 37 9.99 -8.53 16.56
N ARG A 38 8.92 -9.28 16.27
CA ARG A 38 7.98 -9.76 17.28
C ARG A 38 8.51 -10.99 18.03
N THR A 39 9.17 -11.91 17.35
CA THR A 39 9.48 -13.24 17.91
C THR A 39 10.95 -13.41 18.29
N GLY A 40 11.86 -12.67 17.65
CA GLY A 40 13.30 -12.90 17.74
C GLY A 40 13.79 -14.19 17.05
N ASP A 41 12.93 -14.92 16.32
CA ASP A 41 13.28 -16.20 15.68
C ASP A 41 14.12 -15.99 14.40
N MET A 42 15.41 -15.73 14.60
CA MET A 42 16.36 -15.56 13.50
C MET A 42 16.65 -16.88 12.77
N ALA A 43 16.51 -18.04 13.42
CA ALA A 43 16.72 -19.33 12.77
C ALA A 43 15.68 -19.60 11.67
N PHE A 44 14.45 -19.13 11.84
CA PHE A 44 13.45 -19.14 10.78
C PHE A 44 13.78 -18.15 9.66
N ILE A 45 14.24 -16.94 10.00
CA ILE A 45 14.67 -15.94 9.00
C ILE A 45 15.83 -16.47 8.16
N ASP A 46 16.78 -17.19 8.75
CA ASP A 46 17.92 -17.78 8.03
C ASP A 46 17.46 -18.74 6.93
N LYS A 47 16.37 -19.49 7.15
CA LYS A 47 15.76 -20.37 6.15
C LYS A 47 15.11 -19.59 5.01
N LEU A 48 14.60 -18.40 5.29
CA LEU A 48 13.96 -17.50 4.31
C LEU A 48 14.97 -16.55 3.63
N TRP A 49 16.22 -16.47 4.10
CA TRP A 49 17.14 -15.41 3.69
C TRP A 49 17.36 -15.37 2.18
N GLY A 50 17.55 -16.53 1.55
CA GLY A 50 17.70 -16.61 0.09
C GLY A 50 16.49 -16.07 -0.67
N SER A 51 15.27 -16.39 -0.24
CA SER A 51 14.05 -15.87 -0.89
C SER A 51 13.80 -14.40 -0.57
N LEU A 52 14.21 -13.91 0.60
CA LEU A 52 14.17 -12.49 0.95
C LEU A 52 15.11 -11.66 0.08
N LYS A 53 16.33 -12.14 -0.17
CA LYS A 53 17.26 -11.48 -1.11
C LYS A 53 16.74 -11.48 -2.53
N ALA A 54 16.21 -12.60 -3.02
CA ALA A 54 15.60 -12.67 -4.36
C ALA A 54 14.39 -11.73 -4.50
N ALA A 55 13.57 -11.61 -3.46
CA ALA A 55 12.46 -10.66 -3.42
C ALA A 55 12.94 -9.19 -3.44
N ALA A 56 14.04 -8.88 -2.75
CA ALA A 56 14.67 -7.57 -2.77
C ALA A 56 15.22 -7.23 -4.16
N GLU A 57 15.96 -8.15 -4.78
CA GLU A 57 16.49 -8.02 -6.14
C GLU A 57 15.38 -7.78 -7.17
N TRP A 58 14.28 -8.54 -7.07
CA TRP A 58 13.11 -8.32 -7.92
C TRP A 58 12.51 -6.93 -7.71
N THR A 59 12.42 -6.47 -6.46
CA THR A 59 11.86 -5.16 -6.11
C THR A 59 12.70 -4.02 -6.68
N GLU A 60 14.03 -4.14 -6.60
CA GLU A 60 14.95 -3.19 -7.20
C GLU A 60 14.84 -3.17 -8.73
N GLU A 61 14.81 -4.35 -9.37
CA GLU A 61 14.65 -4.46 -10.82
C GLU A 61 13.33 -3.87 -11.29
N ALA A 62 12.22 -4.19 -10.61
CA ALA A 62 10.89 -3.67 -10.92
C ALA A 62 10.81 -2.13 -10.80
N SER A 63 11.66 -1.52 -9.97
CA SER A 63 11.76 -0.07 -9.81
C SER A 63 12.76 0.62 -10.73
N ARG A 64 13.60 -0.14 -11.48
CA ARG A 64 14.75 0.41 -12.21
C ARG A 64 14.37 1.44 -13.27
N ALA A 65 13.27 1.20 -14.00
CA ALA A 65 12.88 2.03 -15.13
C ALA A 65 12.27 3.37 -14.72
N THR A 66 11.49 3.40 -13.66
CA THR A 66 10.65 4.56 -13.27
C THR A 66 11.04 5.15 -11.91
N GLY A 67 11.90 4.48 -11.14
CA GLY A 67 12.13 4.75 -9.73
C GLY A 67 11.09 4.15 -8.79
N PHE A 68 10.00 3.57 -9.33
CA PHE A 68 8.88 3.02 -8.56
C PHE A 68 8.56 1.60 -8.99
N VAL A 69 8.06 0.78 -8.06
CA VAL A 69 7.50 -0.52 -8.42
C VAL A 69 6.15 -0.29 -9.07
N THR A 70 6.05 -0.66 -10.35
CA THR A 70 4.85 -0.47 -11.16
C THR A 70 4.20 -1.78 -11.57
N TYR A 71 2.91 -1.75 -11.88
CA TYR A 71 2.24 -2.82 -12.59
C TYR A 71 1.79 -2.42 -13.98
N GLN A 72 1.76 -3.40 -14.88
CA GLN A 72 1.10 -3.30 -16.17
C GLN A 72 0.42 -4.64 -16.46
N ARG A 73 -0.85 -4.59 -16.83
CA ARG A 73 -1.60 -5.80 -17.17
C ARG A 73 -0.93 -6.51 -18.36
N ALA A 74 -0.41 -7.72 -18.13
CA ALA A 74 0.31 -8.50 -19.14
C ALA A 74 -0.60 -9.21 -20.15
N ALA A 75 -1.80 -9.61 -19.74
CA ALA A 75 -2.78 -10.29 -20.59
C ALA A 75 -4.15 -9.61 -20.45
N GLU A 76 -4.91 -9.49 -21.54
CA GLU A 76 -6.22 -8.84 -21.53
C GLU A 76 -7.21 -9.44 -20.52
N SER A 77 -7.09 -10.74 -20.24
CA SER A 77 -7.89 -11.47 -19.24
C SER A 77 -7.44 -11.29 -17.79
N GLY A 78 -6.29 -10.63 -17.56
CA GLY A 78 -5.84 -10.27 -16.22
C GLY A 78 -6.62 -9.09 -15.64
N LEU A 79 -6.59 -8.94 -14.31
CA LEU A 79 -7.13 -7.75 -13.66
C LEU A 79 -6.40 -6.50 -14.17
N ALA A 80 -7.17 -5.43 -14.37
CA ALA A 80 -6.64 -4.14 -14.80
C ALA A 80 -5.73 -3.54 -13.72
N ASN A 81 -6.18 -3.60 -12.46
CA ASN A 81 -5.43 -3.16 -11.30
C ASN A 81 -4.87 -4.36 -10.53
N GLN A 82 -3.61 -4.26 -10.10
CA GLN A 82 -2.86 -5.35 -9.47
C GLN A 82 -2.41 -5.02 -8.04
N GLY A 83 -3.03 -4.02 -7.41
CA GLY A 83 -2.92 -3.77 -5.97
C GLY A 83 -4.15 -4.30 -5.24
N TRP A 84 -4.23 -4.02 -3.93
CA TRP A 84 -5.34 -4.48 -3.09
C TRP A 84 -6.72 -4.00 -3.56
N LYS A 85 -6.80 -2.80 -4.18
CA LYS A 85 -8.00 -2.32 -4.88
C LYS A 85 -8.02 -2.80 -6.33
N ASP A 86 -8.42 -4.04 -6.55
CA ASP A 86 -8.30 -4.72 -7.85
C ASP A 86 -9.45 -4.46 -8.87
N SER A 87 -10.47 -3.68 -8.49
CA SER A 87 -11.55 -3.28 -9.42
C SER A 87 -11.00 -2.44 -10.57
N PHE A 88 -11.54 -2.60 -11.78
CA PHE A 88 -11.02 -1.89 -12.96
C PHE A 88 -11.16 -0.36 -12.89
N ASP A 89 -12.11 0.14 -12.10
CA ASP A 89 -12.47 1.54 -11.90
C ASP A 89 -11.94 2.13 -10.58
N SER A 90 -11.07 1.41 -9.86
CA SER A 90 -10.55 1.84 -8.55
C SER A 90 -9.36 2.80 -8.60
N VAL A 91 -8.73 2.95 -9.77
CA VAL A 91 -7.61 3.85 -10.01
C VAL A 91 -7.97 4.75 -11.19
N PHE A 92 -7.99 6.05 -10.95
CA PHE A 92 -8.47 7.07 -11.89
C PHE A 92 -7.85 8.44 -11.57
N HIS A 93 -7.86 9.34 -12.55
CA HIS A 93 -7.52 10.76 -12.36
C HIS A 93 -8.72 11.52 -11.80
N ALA A 94 -8.48 12.71 -11.23
CA ALA A 94 -9.55 13.54 -10.64
C ALA A 94 -10.72 13.85 -11.60
N ASP A 95 -10.46 13.87 -12.91
CA ASP A 95 -11.46 14.08 -13.97
C ASP A 95 -12.20 12.80 -14.42
N GLY A 96 -11.89 11.65 -13.82
CA GLY A 96 -12.48 10.35 -14.13
C GLY A 96 -11.78 9.57 -15.26
N ARG A 97 -10.71 10.11 -15.86
CA ARG A 97 -9.91 9.33 -16.83
C ARG A 97 -9.28 8.11 -16.14
N ILE A 98 -9.24 6.98 -16.85
CA ILE A 98 -8.50 5.79 -16.41
C ILE A 98 -7.02 5.95 -16.81
N PRO A 99 -6.07 5.84 -15.86
CA PRO A 99 -4.65 5.99 -16.13
C PRO A 99 -4.12 4.93 -17.09
N LYS A 100 -3.10 5.30 -17.85
CA LYS A 100 -2.37 4.33 -18.69
C LYS A 100 -1.24 3.71 -17.89
N GLY A 101 -1.00 2.42 -18.12
CA GLY A 101 0.15 1.72 -17.53
C GLY A 101 1.49 2.10 -18.16
N PRO A 102 2.61 1.81 -17.47
CA PRO A 102 2.69 1.18 -16.15
C PRO A 102 2.27 2.13 -15.00
N ILE A 103 1.59 1.61 -13.97
CA ILE A 103 1.05 2.41 -12.85
C ILE A 103 1.84 2.13 -11.56
N ALA A 104 2.28 3.18 -10.87
CA ALA A 104 2.87 3.12 -9.52
C ALA A 104 1.82 3.49 -8.46
N LEU A 105 1.42 2.54 -7.61
CA LEU A 105 0.50 2.82 -6.49
C LEU A 105 1.24 3.33 -5.27
N VAL A 106 0.65 4.29 -4.57
CA VAL A 106 1.28 4.97 -3.43
C VAL A 106 1.60 4.01 -2.28
N GLU A 107 0.66 3.14 -1.91
CA GLU A 107 0.85 2.18 -0.81
C GLU A 107 1.93 1.15 -1.13
N VAL A 108 2.05 0.75 -2.40
CA VAL A 108 3.08 -0.20 -2.85
C VAL A 108 4.46 0.39 -2.61
N GLN A 109 4.65 1.68 -2.92
CA GLN A 109 5.93 2.35 -2.67
C GLN A 109 6.23 2.44 -1.16
N GLY A 110 5.18 2.67 -0.36
CA GLY A 110 5.25 2.55 1.10
C GLY A 110 5.72 1.16 1.56
N TYR A 111 5.18 0.09 0.97
CA TYR A 111 5.61 -1.27 1.29
C TYR A 111 7.05 -1.55 0.85
N VAL A 112 7.50 -1.00 -0.28
CA VAL A 112 8.90 -1.11 -0.74
C VAL A 112 9.84 -0.43 0.26
N PHE A 113 9.52 0.77 0.72
CA PHE A 113 10.23 1.44 1.80
C PHE A 113 10.31 0.54 3.06
N ALA A 114 9.17 0.00 3.49
CA ALA A 114 9.09 -0.84 4.68
C ALA A 114 9.87 -2.15 4.54
N ALA A 115 9.87 -2.74 3.33
CA ALA A 115 10.61 -3.94 2.97
C ALA A 115 12.12 -3.70 3.10
N PHE A 116 12.64 -2.63 2.49
CA PHE A 116 14.06 -2.30 2.56
C PHE A 116 14.51 -1.91 3.97
N ARG A 117 13.70 -1.14 4.73
CA ARG A 117 13.96 -0.89 6.17
C ARG A 117 14.04 -2.19 6.97
N GLY A 118 13.11 -3.11 6.71
CA GLY A 118 13.06 -4.42 7.36
C GLY A 118 14.28 -5.28 7.03
N LEU A 119 14.66 -5.36 5.76
CA LEU A 119 15.86 -6.09 5.31
C LEU A 119 17.13 -5.50 5.92
N ALA A 120 17.26 -4.17 5.93
CA ALA A 120 18.40 -3.52 6.54
C ALA A 120 18.55 -3.91 8.02
N ALA A 121 17.45 -3.93 8.78
CA ALA A 121 17.44 -4.36 10.17
C ALA A 121 17.81 -5.85 10.33
N LEU A 122 17.29 -6.73 9.48
CA LEU A 122 17.62 -8.15 9.49
C LEU A 122 19.10 -8.39 9.14
N ALA A 123 19.63 -7.71 8.12
CA ALA A 123 21.03 -7.82 7.71
C ALA A 123 21.97 -7.38 8.85
N ARG A 124 21.64 -6.30 9.56
CA ARG A 124 22.40 -5.87 10.77
C ARG A 124 22.42 -6.98 11.82
N ARG A 125 21.29 -7.64 12.11
CA ARG A 125 21.23 -8.75 13.08
C ARG A 125 22.06 -9.96 12.65
N ARG A 126 22.24 -10.14 11.34
CA ARG A 126 23.06 -11.20 10.74
C ARG A 126 24.55 -10.81 10.61
N GLY A 127 24.93 -9.57 10.94
CA GLY A 127 26.29 -9.05 10.73
C GLY A 127 26.62 -8.72 9.27
N GLU A 128 25.62 -8.70 8.39
CA GLU A 128 25.74 -8.36 6.97
C GLU A 128 25.63 -6.83 6.79
N PHE A 129 26.61 -6.08 7.32
CA PHE A 129 26.53 -4.62 7.42
C PHE A 129 26.52 -3.88 6.08
N ALA A 130 27.18 -4.41 5.05
CA ALA A 130 27.17 -3.82 3.71
C ALA A 130 25.76 -3.91 3.07
N ASP A 131 25.13 -5.08 3.16
CA ASP A 131 23.75 -5.29 2.70
C ASP A 131 22.78 -4.40 3.51
N ALA A 132 23.03 -4.22 4.82
CA ALA A 132 22.24 -3.31 5.64
C ALA A 132 22.30 -1.85 5.16
N GLU A 133 23.49 -1.33 4.87
CA GLU A 133 23.68 0.03 4.39
C GLU A 133 23.03 0.22 3.01
N HIS A 134 23.22 -0.75 2.11
CA HIS A 134 22.57 -0.75 0.80
C HIS A 134 21.05 -0.61 0.91
N TRP A 135 20.39 -1.48 1.66
CA TRP A 135 18.93 -1.41 1.80
C TRP A 135 18.45 -0.20 2.60
N GLU A 136 19.24 0.34 3.54
CA GLU A 136 18.88 1.59 4.20
C GLU A 136 18.88 2.78 3.22
N ASN A 137 19.88 2.84 2.34
CA ASN A 137 19.93 3.85 1.28
C ASN A 137 18.76 3.70 0.30
N ARG A 138 18.46 2.48 -0.14
CA ARG A 138 17.31 2.21 -1.03
C ARG A 138 15.97 2.57 -0.39
N ALA A 139 15.81 2.34 0.91
CA ALA A 139 14.63 2.79 1.64
C ALA A 139 14.53 4.32 1.65
N GLU A 140 15.60 5.03 1.97
CA GLU A 140 15.59 6.49 2.01
C GLU A 140 15.33 7.13 0.64
N GLU A 141 15.92 6.57 -0.42
CA GLU A 141 15.62 6.97 -1.80
C GLU A 141 14.14 6.82 -2.14
N MET A 142 13.53 5.68 -1.77
CA MET A 142 12.09 5.46 -1.95
C MET A 142 11.24 6.45 -1.15
N ARG A 143 11.61 6.71 0.12
CA ARG A 143 10.94 7.67 0.99
C ARG A 143 10.95 9.07 0.35
N LEU A 144 12.12 9.53 -0.10
CA LEU A 144 12.29 10.83 -0.76
C LEU A 144 11.51 10.91 -2.07
N ALA A 145 11.49 9.85 -2.88
CA ALA A 145 10.75 9.80 -4.13
C ALA A 145 9.23 9.90 -3.90
N VAL A 146 8.69 9.15 -2.93
CA VAL A 146 7.25 9.23 -2.57
C VAL A 146 6.90 10.62 -2.06
N GLU A 147 7.71 11.19 -1.17
CA GLU A 147 7.49 12.55 -0.65
C GLU A 147 7.54 13.62 -1.75
N ARG A 148 8.38 13.43 -2.77
CA ARG A 148 8.50 14.39 -3.86
C ARG A 148 7.36 14.26 -4.88
N ASP A 149 7.09 13.04 -5.34
CA ASP A 149 6.32 12.82 -6.57
C ASP A 149 4.84 12.51 -6.31
N PHE A 150 4.50 11.96 -5.13
CA PHE A 150 3.10 11.65 -4.77
C PHE A 150 2.43 12.76 -3.96
N TRP A 151 3.17 13.71 -3.42
CA TRP A 151 2.59 14.77 -2.61
C TRP A 151 1.81 15.78 -3.46
N MET A 152 0.59 16.11 -3.05
CA MET A 152 -0.28 17.08 -3.68
C MET A 152 -0.37 18.32 -2.80
N ASP A 153 0.43 19.35 -3.08
CA ASP A 153 0.48 20.58 -2.27
C ASP A 153 -0.88 21.29 -2.18
N ASP A 154 -1.68 21.23 -3.25
CA ASP A 154 -3.02 21.80 -3.31
C ASP A 154 -4.02 21.11 -2.37
N LEU A 155 -3.80 19.83 -2.08
CA LEU A 155 -4.69 19.01 -1.25
C LEU A 155 -4.08 18.63 0.12
N ASN A 156 -2.81 18.95 0.36
CA ASN A 156 -2.03 18.53 1.54
C ASN A 156 -2.17 17.02 1.84
N PHE A 157 -2.11 16.21 0.77
CA PHE A 157 -2.37 14.77 0.80
C PHE A 157 -1.52 14.04 -0.25
N TYR A 158 -1.50 12.70 -0.23
CA TYR A 158 -0.81 11.92 -1.27
C TYR A 158 -1.76 11.48 -2.38
N ALA A 159 -1.30 11.60 -3.62
CA ALA A 159 -1.95 11.04 -4.80
C ALA A 159 -2.09 9.52 -4.65
N LEU A 160 -3.12 8.95 -5.29
CA LEU A 160 -3.37 7.50 -5.28
C LEU A 160 -2.27 6.75 -6.04
N ALA A 161 -1.84 7.31 -7.17
CA ALA A 161 -0.93 6.66 -8.09
C ALA A 161 -0.16 7.67 -8.93
N ILE A 162 0.88 7.21 -9.62
CA ILE A 162 1.49 7.87 -10.78
C ILE A 162 1.29 6.95 -11.98
N ASP A 163 0.81 7.50 -13.10
CA ASP A 163 0.56 6.73 -14.32
C ASP A 163 1.81 6.60 -15.21
N GLY A 164 1.66 5.92 -16.35
CA GLY A 164 2.74 5.66 -17.30
C GLY A 164 3.25 6.89 -18.04
N ASP A 165 2.50 7.98 -18.05
CA ASP A 165 2.90 9.29 -18.59
C ASP A 165 3.55 10.17 -17.50
N GLY A 166 3.68 9.65 -16.27
CA GLY A 166 4.25 10.36 -15.12
C GLY A 166 3.26 11.32 -14.44
N GLU A 167 1.98 11.25 -14.78
CA GLU A 167 0.94 12.11 -14.23
C GLU A 167 0.40 11.53 -12.91
N PRO A 168 0.37 12.32 -11.81
CA PRO A 168 -0.25 11.88 -10.56
C PRO A 168 -1.77 11.73 -10.69
N CYS A 169 -2.29 10.56 -10.32
CA CYS A 169 -3.71 10.34 -10.08
C CYS A 169 -4.14 11.06 -8.80
N LYS A 170 -4.49 12.34 -8.94
CA LYS A 170 -4.82 13.26 -7.83
C LYS A 170 -6.16 12.96 -7.14
N VAL A 171 -6.28 11.78 -6.52
CA VAL A 171 -7.49 11.29 -5.88
C VAL A 171 -7.19 10.94 -4.42
N ARG A 172 -7.96 11.52 -3.49
CA ARG A 172 -7.82 11.25 -2.06
C ARG A 172 -8.42 9.88 -1.73
N THR A 173 -7.58 8.98 -1.25
CA THR A 173 -7.96 7.61 -0.89
C THR A 173 -7.37 7.17 0.44
N SER A 174 -7.93 6.10 1.02
CA SER A 174 -7.38 5.48 2.24
C SER A 174 -5.97 4.92 2.07
N ASN A 175 -5.48 4.71 0.83
CA ASN A 175 -4.13 4.21 0.54
C ASN A 175 -3.04 5.09 1.19
N ALA A 176 -3.26 6.39 1.35
CA ALA A 176 -2.33 7.26 2.06
C ALA A 176 -2.16 6.85 3.55
N GLY A 177 -3.17 6.25 4.16
CA GLY A 177 -3.08 5.67 5.51
C GLY A 177 -2.14 4.47 5.59
N HIS A 178 -1.90 3.77 4.48
CA HIS A 178 -0.90 2.72 4.41
C HIS A 178 0.53 3.29 4.43
N LEU A 179 0.75 4.51 3.94
CA LEU A 179 2.02 5.22 4.16
C LEU A 179 2.24 5.52 5.65
N LEU A 180 1.17 5.89 6.36
CA LEU A 180 1.24 6.09 7.81
C LEU A 180 1.58 4.78 8.52
N PHE A 181 0.96 3.67 8.12
CA PHE A 181 1.21 2.33 8.68
C PHE A 181 2.70 1.96 8.66
N VAL A 182 3.36 2.18 7.52
CA VAL A 182 4.78 1.87 7.34
C VAL A 182 5.72 2.93 7.91
N GLY A 183 5.21 4.10 8.29
CA GLY A 183 6.01 5.20 8.85
C GLY A 183 6.86 5.93 7.80
N LEU A 184 6.36 6.04 6.56
CA LEU A 184 7.07 6.71 5.48
C LEU A 184 7.01 8.25 5.58
N PRO A 185 5.83 8.88 5.80
CA PRO A 185 5.70 10.33 5.74
C PRO A 185 6.48 11.09 6.82
N GLN A 186 6.94 12.29 6.51
CA GLN A 186 7.45 13.25 7.49
C GLN A 186 6.34 13.60 8.50
N PRO A 187 6.68 13.88 9.78
CA PRO A 187 5.68 14.09 10.84
C PRO A 187 4.61 15.15 10.50
N GLU A 188 5.01 16.24 9.83
CA GLU A 188 4.12 17.33 9.44
C GLU A 188 3.08 16.88 8.42
N ARG A 189 3.51 16.14 7.38
CA ARG A 189 2.62 15.58 6.34
C ARG A 189 1.79 14.43 6.89
N ALA A 190 2.36 13.62 7.77
CA ALA A 190 1.64 12.55 8.45
C ALA A 190 0.45 13.10 9.24
N LYS A 191 0.65 14.23 9.93
CA LYS A 191 -0.40 14.93 10.67
C LYS A 191 -1.54 15.39 9.75
N THR A 192 -1.24 16.04 8.63
CA THR A 192 -2.30 16.52 7.72
C THR A 192 -3.06 15.36 7.07
N VAL A 193 -2.36 14.26 6.73
CA VAL A 193 -3.01 13.03 6.22
C VAL A 193 -3.90 12.41 7.28
N ALA A 194 -3.44 12.33 8.53
CA ALA A 194 -4.21 11.81 9.65
C ALA A 194 -5.50 12.63 9.90
N GLU A 195 -5.40 13.95 9.93
CA GLU A 195 -6.55 14.86 10.06
C GLU A 195 -7.57 14.64 8.94
N GLN A 196 -7.12 14.47 7.70
CA GLN A 196 -8.00 14.19 6.57
C GLN A 196 -8.67 12.82 6.67
N LEU A 197 -7.93 11.75 6.99
CA LEU A 197 -8.50 10.40 7.15
C LEU A 197 -9.55 10.35 8.28
N LEU A 198 -9.38 11.17 9.32
CA LEU A 198 -10.33 11.27 10.44
C LEU A 198 -11.51 12.22 10.17
N SER A 199 -11.48 12.96 9.06
CA SER A 199 -12.57 13.85 8.67
C SER A 199 -13.80 13.07 8.17
N ALA A 200 -14.95 13.75 8.11
CA ALA A 200 -16.20 13.17 7.63
C ALA A 200 -16.14 12.68 6.18
N SER A 201 -15.17 13.14 5.37
CA SER A 201 -14.99 12.66 4.01
C SER A 201 -14.59 11.18 3.94
N PHE A 202 -13.83 10.71 4.92
CA PHE A 202 -13.37 9.32 5.01
C PHE A 202 -14.04 8.57 6.15
N HIS A 203 -14.04 9.14 7.35
CA HIS A 203 -14.55 8.50 8.54
C HIS A 203 -16.06 8.68 8.65
N SER A 204 -16.79 7.60 8.42
CA SER A 204 -18.26 7.59 8.43
C SER A 204 -18.88 7.23 9.80
N GLY A 205 -18.04 6.99 10.82
CA GLY A 205 -18.44 6.49 12.14
C GLY A 205 -18.22 4.99 12.36
N TRP A 206 -18.09 4.20 11.28
CA TRP A 206 -17.94 2.73 11.35
C TRP A 206 -16.59 2.23 10.80
N GLY A 207 -15.76 3.16 10.34
CA GLY A 207 -14.48 2.90 9.70
C GLY A 207 -14.17 3.93 8.62
N LEU A 208 -13.08 3.69 7.88
CA LEU A 208 -12.63 4.57 6.80
C LEU A 208 -13.17 4.09 5.45
N ARG A 209 -13.80 5.00 4.70
CA ARG A 209 -14.15 4.78 3.30
C ARG A 209 -12.88 4.64 2.47
N THR A 210 -12.88 3.76 1.47
CA THR A 210 -11.73 3.60 0.58
C THR A 210 -11.42 4.84 -0.27
N LEU A 211 -12.41 5.72 -0.45
CA LEU A 211 -12.41 6.89 -1.31
C LEU A 211 -13.12 8.04 -0.59
N ALA A 212 -12.57 9.25 -0.68
CA ALA A 212 -13.22 10.45 -0.15
C ALA A 212 -14.57 10.72 -0.86
N ASP A 213 -15.53 11.28 -0.13
CA ASP A 213 -16.91 11.47 -0.62
C ASP A 213 -17.09 12.59 -1.67
N ASP A 214 -16.05 13.36 -1.94
CA ASP A 214 -16.02 14.38 -2.99
C ASP A 214 -15.46 13.87 -4.33
N ALA A 215 -14.96 12.63 -4.39
CA ALA A 215 -14.43 12.06 -5.62
C ALA A 215 -15.54 11.66 -6.60
N ILE A 216 -15.28 11.82 -7.90
CA ILE A 216 -16.27 11.61 -8.97
C ILE A 216 -16.88 10.20 -9.01
N PHE A 217 -16.13 9.17 -8.60
CA PHE A 217 -16.60 7.79 -8.55
C PHE A 217 -17.04 7.33 -7.16
N PHE A 218 -17.17 8.27 -6.19
CA PHE A 218 -17.63 7.90 -4.85
C PHE A 218 -19.01 7.23 -4.90
N ASN A 219 -19.04 6.01 -4.38
CA ASN A 219 -20.24 5.23 -4.18
C ASN A 219 -20.05 4.41 -2.91
N PRO A 220 -20.83 4.65 -1.83
CA PRO A 220 -20.67 3.95 -0.56
C PRO A 220 -20.94 2.44 -0.65
N MET A 221 -21.60 1.98 -1.73
CA MET A 221 -21.85 0.57 -2.02
C MET A 221 -20.84 -0.05 -2.99
N SER A 222 -19.90 0.74 -3.53
CA SER A 222 -18.87 0.23 -4.44
C SER A 222 -17.83 -0.58 -3.68
N TYR A 223 -17.36 -1.67 -4.30
CA TYR A 223 -16.35 -2.55 -3.75
C TYR A 223 -15.05 -1.80 -3.38
N HIS A 224 -14.56 -0.91 -4.24
CA HIS A 224 -13.31 -0.16 -3.99
C HIS A 224 -13.44 1.37 -4.05
N ASN A 225 -14.61 1.92 -4.42
CA ASN A 225 -14.82 3.37 -4.57
C ASN A 225 -15.74 3.98 -3.50
N GLY A 226 -15.68 3.50 -2.25
CA GLY A 226 -16.39 4.17 -1.14
C GLY A 226 -16.83 3.26 0.00
N SER A 227 -16.83 1.94 -0.18
CA SER A 227 -17.07 1.00 0.93
C SER A 227 -15.98 1.07 2.01
N ILE A 228 -16.24 0.41 3.13
CA ILE A 228 -15.35 0.36 4.29
C ILE A 228 -14.82 -1.04 4.43
N TRP A 229 -13.50 -1.16 4.52
CA TRP A 229 -12.82 -2.44 4.67
C TRP A 229 -12.18 -2.53 6.06
N PRO A 230 -12.50 -3.56 6.88
CA PRO A 230 -11.91 -3.68 8.21
C PRO A 230 -10.38 -3.76 8.21
N HIS A 231 -9.77 -4.41 7.21
CA HIS A 231 -8.32 -4.51 7.12
C HIS A 231 -7.65 -3.16 6.79
N ASP A 232 -8.19 -2.40 5.84
CA ASP A 232 -7.75 -1.06 5.47
C ASP A 232 -7.88 -0.09 6.66
N THR A 233 -9.05 -0.13 7.32
CA THR A 233 -9.29 0.65 8.55
C THR A 233 -8.29 0.29 9.65
N ALA A 234 -7.97 -1.00 9.84
CA ALA A 234 -6.99 -1.44 10.81
C ALA A 234 -5.56 -0.96 10.47
N LEU A 235 -5.14 -1.05 9.20
CA LEU A 235 -3.83 -0.55 8.76
C LEU A 235 -3.71 0.95 8.99
N CYS A 236 -4.72 1.72 8.56
CA CYS A 236 -4.79 3.15 8.82
C CYS A 236 -4.77 3.45 10.33
N GLY A 237 -5.51 2.70 11.15
CA GLY A 237 -5.51 2.82 12.61
C GLY A 237 -4.13 2.62 13.24
N VAL A 238 -3.38 1.61 12.80
CA VAL A 238 -1.99 1.41 13.23
C VAL A 238 -1.10 2.57 12.78
N GLY A 239 -1.29 3.07 11.56
CA GLY A 239 -0.58 4.25 11.05
C GLY A 239 -0.85 5.50 11.88
N LEU A 240 -2.11 5.81 12.16
CA LEU A 240 -2.51 6.90 13.03
C LEU A 240 -1.85 6.78 14.42
N ALA A 241 -1.88 5.59 15.03
CA ALA A 241 -1.25 5.34 16.31
C ALA A 241 0.28 5.56 16.28
N ARG A 242 0.95 5.19 15.18
CA ARG A 242 2.39 5.43 14.98
C ARG A 242 2.74 6.92 15.04
N TYR A 243 1.85 7.79 14.56
CA TYR A 243 2.05 9.25 14.57
C TYR A 243 1.42 9.95 15.78
N GLY A 244 1.01 9.19 16.81
CA GLY A 244 0.58 9.75 18.10
C GLY A 244 -0.94 9.98 18.25
N GLU A 245 -1.74 9.67 17.23
CA GLU A 245 -3.20 9.77 17.29
C GLU A 245 -3.81 8.62 18.10
N ARG A 246 -3.92 8.79 19.42
CA ARG A 246 -4.42 7.73 20.32
C ARG A 246 -5.94 7.70 20.44
N GLU A 247 -6.54 8.83 20.79
CA GLU A 247 -8.00 8.90 21.03
C GLU A 247 -8.80 8.63 19.76
N SER A 248 -8.33 9.17 18.64
CA SER A 248 -8.94 8.99 17.32
C SER A 248 -8.94 7.52 16.90
N VAL A 249 -7.85 6.79 17.19
CA VAL A 249 -7.75 5.35 16.92
C VAL A 249 -8.72 4.55 17.80
N VAL A 250 -8.85 4.88 19.08
CA VAL A 250 -9.85 4.22 19.95
C VAL A 250 -11.25 4.40 19.37
N ARG A 251 -11.63 5.63 19.01
CA ARG A 251 -12.95 5.90 18.39
C ARG A 251 -13.15 5.12 17.09
N LEU A 252 -12.16 5.15 16.20
CA LEU A 252 -12.21 4.46 14.91
C LEU A 252 -12.39 2.94 15.09
N MET A 253 -11.58 2.33 15.96
CA MET A 253 -11.63 0.89 16.19
C MET A 253 -12.90 0.45 16.95
N SER A 254 -13.39 1.27 17.88
CA SER A 254 -14.67 1.03 18.56
C SER A 254 -15.83 1.03 17.56
N GLY A 255 -15.91 2.04 16.67
CA GLY A 255 -16.96 2.11 15.65
C GLY A 255 -16.93 0.92 14.69
N THR A 256 -15.74 0.48 14.26
CA THR A 256 -15.61 -0.73 13.43
C THR A 256 -16.05 -1.99 14.18
N PHE A 257 -15.68 -2.14 15.46
CA PHE A 257 -16.10 -3.28 16.27
C PHE A 257 -17.63 -3.31 16.47
N GLU A 258 -18.24 -2.18 16.77
CA GLU A 258 -19.70 -2.06 16.97
C GLU A 258 -20.49 -2.34 15.67
N SER A 259 -19.91 -2.08 14.50
CA SER A 259 -20.54 -2.37 13.19
C SER A 259 -20.56 -3.85 12.80
N ALA A 260 -19.75 -4.68 13.48
CA ALA A 260 -19.58 -6.09 13.13
C ALA A 260 -20.64 -7.03 13.74
N VAL A 261 -21.64 -6.46 14.43
CA VAL A 261 -22.70 -7.16 15.18
C VAL A 261 -24.03 -7.07 14.45
#